data_AF-A0A1M5L1Y1-F1
#
_entry.id   AF-A0A1M5L1Y1-F1
#
_cell.length_a   1.000
_cell.length_b   1.000
_cell.length_c   1.000
_cell.angle_alpha   90.00
_cell.angle_beta   90.00
_cell.angle_gamma   90.00
#
_symmetry.space_group_name_H-M   'P 1'
#
loop_
_entity.id
_entity.type
_entity.pdbx_description
1 polymer ?
#
loop_
_entity_poly.entity_id
_entity_poly.type
_entity_poly.pdbx_seq_one_letter_code
_entity_poly.pdbx_strand_id
1 'polypeptide(L)'
;MKNSFAKKFVKVSSWRGGTAVGCVLAALCLGVFVGCDDSSSAGGDETEISALSSSAKVTDKDSEPAEGSSSSVEKGRPDSDAKSSSSAKETKTSSDSKSSSSVKSGDSSSSSSAGKVNGLATPCKTETEDNCEYGELVDERDGQTYKTVKIGDKVWMAENLNYDPGQGGSGSSAYDWSWCYDDDPSNCAKYGRLYTWAAAMDSATTYCGFGKSCTATHPVQGICPSGWHLPDTTDWHDLIVAAGGQYSAGAKLKSTSGWENDGWGNDGNGTDAFGFSALPSGYRSRGGDYYTAGGYANIWSSFEYITGLVAYQMILRSTNAYAYVDRSNEDYGYAVRCVKDSD
;
A
#
# COMPACT_ATOMS: atom_id res chain seq x y z
N MET A 1 -68.05 -13.92 6.62
CA MET A 1 -67.73 -15.36 6.81
C MET A 1 -66.35 -15.48 7.45
N LYS A 2 -66.02 -16.59 8.13
CA LYS A 2 -64.69 -16.79 8.73
C LYS A 2 -63.81 -17.60 7.78
N ASN A 3 -62.51 -17.31 7.74
CA ASN A 3 -61.50 -18.32 8.04
C ASN A 3 -60.13 -17.70 8.34
N SER A 4 -59.43 -18.29 9.29
CA SER A 4 -58.03 -18.02 9.64
C SER A 4 -57.21 -19.24 9.25
N PHE A 5 -55.95 -19.04 8.87
CA PHE A 5 -54.98 -20.12 8.70
C PHE A 5 -53.68 -19.82 9.45
N ALA A 6 -53.59 -20.31 10.68
CA ALA A 6 -52.34 -20.42 11.40
C ALA A 6 -51.54 -21.63 10.88
N LYS A 7 -50.20 -21.49 10.80
CA LYS A 7 -49.28 -22.63 10.71
C LYS A 7 -48.41 -22.69 11.97
N LYS A 8 -48.09 -23.92 12.39
CA LYS A 8 -47.52 -24.21 13.71
C LYS A 8 -46.02 -23.93 13.75
N PHE A 9 -45.56 -23.27 14.82
CA PHE A 9 -44.19 -23.48 15.29
C PHE A 9 -44.10 -24.83 16.00
N VAL A 10 -43.06 -25.61 15.70
CA VAL A 10 -42.70 -26.83 16.45
C VAL A 10 -41.51 -26.49 17.33
N LYS A 11 -41.64 -26.79 18.63
CA LYS A 11 -40.61 -26.58 19.64
C LYS A 11 -39.94 -27.91 19.95
N VAL A 12 -38.66 -28.04 19.66
CA VAL A 12 -37.83 -29.19 20.10
C VAL A 12 -36.83 -28.68 21.14
N SER A 13 -36.73 -29.39 22.25
CA SER A 13 -35.91 -29.02 23.40
C SER A 13 -34.63 -29.85 23.49
N SER A 14 -33.52 -29.16 23.74
CA SER A 14 -32.34 -29.60 24.52
C SER A 14 -31.92 -31.08 24.48
N TRP A 15 -30.66 -31.33 24.14
CA TRP A 15 -29.90 -32.38 24.84
C TRP A 15 -28.52 -31.91 25.27
N ARG A 16 -27.90 -32.66 26.17
CA ARG A 16 -26.57 -32.40 26.76
C ARG A 16 -25.53 -33.32 26.14
N GLY A 17 -24.29 -32.86 26.04
CA GLY A 17 -23.13 -33.72 25.80
C GLY A 17 -21.93 -32.90 25.35
N GLY A 18 -20.77 -33.09 25.99
CA GLY A 18 -19.55 -32.39 25.61
C GLY A 18 -18.30 -33.03 26.19
N THR A 19 -17.34 -33.28 25.29
CA THR A 19 -15.90 -33.57 25.52
C THR A 19 -15.24 -33.27 24.16
N ALA A 20 -14.33 -32.32 24.02
CA ALA A 20 -12.97 -32.22 24.57
C ALA A 20 -11.90 -32.80 23.63
N VAL A 21 -11.08 -31.89 23.07
CA VAL A 21 -9.66 -31.99 22.65
C VAL A 21 -9.23 -33.18 21.77
N GLY A 22 -8.73 -32.86 20.58
CA GLY A 22 -7.96 -33.80 19.74
C GLY A 22 -7.10 -33.06 18.70
N CYS A 23 -5.88 -32.66 19.08
CA CYS A 23 -4.92 -32.13 18.11
C CYS A 23 -4.29 -33.26 17.30
N VAL A 24 -4.17 -33.10 15.98
CA VAL A 24 -3.37 -33.98 15.12
C VAL A 24 -2.33 -33.11 14.40
N LEU A 25 -1.05 -33.38 14.67
CA LEU A 25 0.08 -32.75 13.99
C LEU A 25 0.29 -33.40 12.62
N ALA A 26 0.35 -32.58 11.56
CA ALA A 26 0.82 -33.03 10.26
C ALA A 26 2.36 -32.99 10.23
N ALA A 27 3.00 -34.15 10.04
CA ALA A 27 4.44 -34.26 9.88
C ALA A 27 4.80 -34.47 8.41
N LEU A 28 5.47 -33.50 7.80
CA LEU A 28 6.07 -33.63 6.47
C LEU A 28 7.43 -34.32 6.58
N CYS A 29 7.60 -35.43 5.87
CA CYS A 29 8.90 -36.06 5.63
C CYS A 29 9.18 -36.13 4.13
N LEU A 30 10.38 -35.71 3.74
CA LEU A 30 10.86 -35.74 2.35
C LEU A 30 11.29 -37.16 1.96
N GLY A 31 11.13 -37.50 0.68
CA GLY A 31 11.61 -38.76 0.09
C GLY A 31 11.95 -38.57 -1.38
N VAL A 32 13.20 -38.22 -1.67
CA VAL A 32 13.72 -38.16 -3.05
C VAL A 32 14.14 -39.55 -3.48
N PHE A 33 13.73 -39.99 -4.67
CA PHE A 33 14.34 -41.11 -5.36
C PHE A 33 14.70 -40.72 -6.79
N VAL A 34 15.94 -41.03 -7.17
CA VAL A 34 16.46 -40.95 -8.53
C VAL A 34 16.37 -42.36 -9.14
N GLY A 35 15.96 -42.43 -10.41
CA GLY A 35 15.95 -43.68 -11.17
C GLY A 35 16.00 -43.40 -12.66
N CYS A 36 17.12 -43.75 -13.29
CA CYS A 36 17.28 -43.83 -14.74
C CYS A 36 17.56 -45.29 -15.08
N ASP A 37 16.89 -45.82 -16.11
CA ASP A 37 17.38 -46.95 -16.90
C ASP A 37 16.66 -46.95 -18.27
N ASP A 38 17.02 -47.87 -19.16
CA ASP A 38 17.22 -47.52 -20.57
C ASP A 38 16.39 -48.34 -21.61
N SER A 39 16.37 -47.81 -22.84
CA SER A 39 16.33 -48.55 -24.13
C SER A 39 15.14 -49.45 -24.58
N SER A 40 14.46 -48.93 -25.62
CA SER A 40 14.49 -49.46 -27.01
C SER A 40 13.47 -50.50 -27.57
N SER A 41 12.72 -50.02 -28.59
CA SER A 41 12.24 -50.75 -29.80
C SER A 41 11.04 -51.73 -29.67
N ALA A 42 10.24 -52.04 -30.71
CA ALA A 42 10.24 -51.62 -32.13
C ALA A 42 8.83 -51.74 -32.78
N GLY A 43 8.65 -51.12 -33.97
CA GLY A 43 7.56 -51.40 -34.93
C GLY A 43 6.30 -50.51 -34.79
N GLY A 44 5.72 -49.92 -35.85
CA GLY A 44 6.18 -49.74 -37.24
C GLY A 44 5.14 -50.13 -38.28
N ASP A 45 4.69 -49.17 -39.11
CA ASP A 45 4.18 -49.42 -40.47
C ASP A 45 4.24 -48.14 -41.34
N GLU A 46 4.10 -48.32 -42.66
CA GLU A 46 4.65 -47.46 -43.73
C GLU A 46 3.68 -46.40 -44.37
N THR A 47 4.26 -45.45 -45.11
CA THR A 47 3.67 -44.70 -46.27
C THR A 47 2.49 -43.71 -46.07
N GLU A 48 2.26 -42.66 -46.89
CA GLU A 48 2.96 -42.13 -48.09
C GLU A 48 3.08 -40.58 -48.12
N ILE A 49 4.25 -40.15 -48.59
CA ILE A 49 4.62 -39.01 -49.45
C ILE A 49 3.58 -37.89 -49.76
N SER A 50 4.03 -36.63 -49.57
CA SER A 50 3.76 -35.51 -50.50
C SER A 50 4.93 -34.50 -50.43
N ALA A 51 5.49 -34.08 -51.57
CA ALA A 51 6.76 -33.33 -51.62
C ALA A 51 6.71 -32.04 -52.46
N LEU A 52 7.41 -30.99 -51.99
CA LEU A 52 7.86 -29.75 -52.67
C LEU A 52 8.82 -29.06 -51.66
N SER A 53 10.15 -28.90 -51.82
CA SER A 53 11.09 -28.84 -52.96
C SER A 53 10.97 -27.57 -53.81
N SER A 54 12.00 -26.75 -54.07
CA SER A 54 13.41 -26.66 -53.57
C SER A 54 14.07 -25.31 -53.97
N SER A 55 15.29 -25.03 -53.46
CA SER A 55 16.32 -24.10 -54.01
C SER A 55 16.09 -22.59 -53.90
N ALA A 56 17.10 -21.68 -53.84
CA ALA A 56 18.56 -21.72 -53.57
C ALA A 56 18.98 -20.26 -53.16
N LYS A 57 20.04 -19.90 -52.39
CA LYS A 57 21.40 -20.40 -52.07
C LYS A 57 22.56 -19.83 -52.94
N VAL A 58 23.14 -18.71 -52.48
CA VAL A 58 24.47 -18.07 -52.79
C VAL A 58 24.81 -17.28 -51.50
N THR A 59 25.86 -17.52 -50.69
CA THR A 59 27.31 -17.17 -50.76
C THR A 59 27.58 -15.66 -50.98
N ASP A 60 28.59 -14.98 -50.41
CA ASP A 60 29.93 -15.32 -49.87
C ASP A 60 30.22 -14.52 -48.55
N LYS A 61 31.09 -14.91 -47.58
CA LYS A 61 32.60 -14.89 -47.51
C LYS A 61 33.20 -13.49 -47.76
N ASP A 62 34.30 -13.01 -47.15
CA ASP A 62 35.34 -13.47 -46.17
C ASP A 62 35.94 -12.21 -45.47
N SER A 63 36.72 -12.17 -44.37
CA SER A 63 37.19 -13.13 -43.33
C SER A 63 37.82 -12.34 -42.13
N GLU A 64 38.22 -13.02 -41.05
CA GLU A 64 38.99 -12.53 -39.87
C GLU A 64 40.54 -12.47 -40.15
N PRO A 65 41.50 -12.06 -39.26
CA PRO A 65 41.78 -12.73 -37.95
C PRO A 65 42.61 -12.00 -36.81
N ALA A 66 42.70 -12.70 -35.66
CA ALA A 66 43.90 -12.92 -34.79
C ALA A 66 44.47 -11.88 -33.78
N GLU A 67 44.30 -12.22 -32.49
CA GLU A 67 45.34 -12.49 -31.44
C GLU A 67 46.40 -11.46 -30.99
N GLY A 68 46.63 -11.43 -29.65
CA GLY A 68 47.74 -10.72 -28.98
C GLY A 68 47.64 -10.75 -27.45
N SER A 69 48.70 -11.12 -26.72
CA SER A 69 48.64 -11.49 -25.29
C SER A 69 49.51 -10.64 -24.34
N SER A 70 49.09 -10.57 -23.06
CA SER A 70 49.85 -10.23 -21.83
C SER A 70 50.46 -8.80 -21.69
N SER A 71 51.13 -8.44 -20.59
CA SER A 71 50.70 -8.30 -19.16
C SER A 71 51.77 -7.45 -18.40
N SER A 72 51.69 -7.03 -17.13
CA SER A 72 50.70 -7.20 -16.04
C SER A 72 50.30 -5.80 -15.50
N VAL A 73 50.17 -5.40 -14.22
CA VAL A 73 50.37 -5.94 -12.84
C VAL A 73 49.18 -5.43 -11.95
N GLU A 74 49.12 -5.23 -10.62
CA GLU A 74 50.03 -5.18 -9.45
C GLU A 74 49.19 -5.45 -8.16
N LYS A 75 49.84 -5.51 -6.98
CA LYS A 75 49.31 -5.47 -5.60
C LYS A 75 48.34 -6.57 -5.09
N GLY A 76 48.93 -7.49 -4.32
CA GLY A 76 48.68 -7.47 -2.87
C GLY A 76 47.48 -8.23 -2.30
N ARG A 77 47.52 -9.57 -2.35
CA ARG A 77 47.09 -10.44 -1.23
C ARG A 77 48.13 -10.36 -0.09
N PRO A 78 47.93 -10.86 1.17
CA PRO A 78 47.03 -11.95 1.65
C PRO A 78 46.25 -11.63 2.96
N ASP A 79 45.47 -12.51 3.62
CA ASP A 79 44.79 -13.78 3.25
C ASP A 79 43.62 -14.11 4.21
N SER A 80 42.80 -15.09 3.78
CA SER A 80 42.03 -16.11 4.54
C SER A 80 41.31 -15.82 5.87
N ASP A 81 39.99 -16.01 5.82
CA ASP A 81 39.19 -16.98 6.60
C ASP A 81 39.73 -17.57 7.93
N ALA A 82 38.88 -17.59 8.97
CA ALA A 82 38.36 -18.85 9.56
C ALA A 82 37.27 -18.65 10.65
N LYS A 83 36.39 -19.65 10.78
CA LYS A 83 35.36 -19.80 11.83
C LYS A 83 35.96 -20.05 13.22
N SER A 84 35.27 -19.69 14.31
CA SER A 84 34.53 -20.66 15.16
C SER A 84 33.97 -20.15 16.50
N SER A 85 32.90 -20.83 16.92
CA SER A 85 32.13 -20.84 18.18
C SER A 85 32.82 -20.65 19.55
N SER A 86 32.12 -19.98 20.48
CA SER A 86 31.75 -20.46 21.85
C SER A 86 30.97 -19.34 22.57
N SER A 87 29.93 -19.49 23.40
CA SER A 87 29.38 -20.51 24.32
C SER A 87 29.48 -20.10 25.80
N ALA A 88 28.44 -19.38 26.25
CA ALA A 88 27.76 -19.49 27.56
C ALA A 88 28.52 -19.27 28.91
N LYS A 89 27.94 -18.44 29.79
CA LYS A 89 27.14 -18.87 30.99
C LYS A 89 27.34 -17.99 32.26
N GLU A 90 26.22 -17.66 32.92
CA GLU A 90 25.95 -17.26 34.34
C GLU A 90 27.06 -16.59 35.19
N THR A 91 26.76 -15.53 35.97
CA THR A 91 26.04 -15.62 37.28
C THR A 91 25.23 -14.34 37.57
N LYS A 92 23.96 -14.37 38.04
CA LYS A 92 23.38 -14.85 39.33
C LYS A 92 23.65 -13.96 40.56
N THR A 93 22.63 -13.18 40.94
CA THR A 93 21.93 -13.09 42.26
C THR A 93 20.71 -12.17 42.04
N SER A 94 19.44 -12.46 42.39
CA SER A 94 18.78 -12.94 43.64
C SER A 94 18.82 -11.92 44.79
N SER A 95 17.70 -11.55 45.45
CA SER A 95 16.27 -11.91 45.24
C SER A 95 15.35 -11.02 46.12
N ASP A 96 14.03 -11.26 46.07
CA ASP A 96 13.04 -10.97 47.14
C ASP A 96 12.63 -9.51 47.41
N SER A 97 11.41 -9.18 47.87
CA SER A 97 10.19 -9.98 48.11
C SER A 97 8.90 -9.13 48.04
N LYS A 98 7.73 -9.75 48.29
CA LYS A 98 6.36 -9.20 48.15
C LYS A 98 5.96 -8.32 49.36
N SER A 99 5.07 -7.32 49.16
CA SER A 99 3.67 -7.34 49.65
C SER A 99 2.88 -6.02 49.54
N SER A 100 1.56 -6.16 49.43
CA SER A 100 0.46 -5.17 49.53
C SER A 100 0.60 -4.09 50.64
N SER A 101 -0.01 -2.89 50.56
CA SER A 101 -1.47 -2.68 50.47
C SER A 101 -1.90 -1.19 50.36
N SER A 102 -3.16 -0.97 49.98
CA SER A 102 -4.09 0.19 50.17
C SER A 102 -3.66 1.42 51.02
N VAL A 103 -4.10 2.67 50.76
CA VAL A 103 -5.53 3.12 50.70
C VAL A 103 -5.75 4.49 49.99
N LYS A 104 -7.01 4.71 49.56
CA LYS A 104 -7.83 5.95 49.50
C LYS A 104 -7.54 7.07 48.47
N SER A 105 -8.64 7.59 47.92
CA SER A 105 -8.74 8.75 47.02
C SER A 105 -8.63 10.09 47.75
N GLY A 106 -8.27 11.14 47.00
CA GLY A 106 -8.50 12.54 47.35
C GLY A 106 -8.48 13.40 46.09
N ASP A 107 -9.61 14.00 45.72
CA ASP A 107 -9.72 14.86 44.56
C ASP A 107 -8.90 16.15 44.71
N SER A 108 -8.27 16.58 43.62
CA SER A 108 -7.64 17.89 43.50
C SER A 108 -7.65 18.31 42.04
N SER A 109 -8.63 19.13 41.66
CA SER A 109 -8.83 19.61 40.30
C SER A 109 -7.77 20.64 39.91
N SER A 110 -6.59 20.16 39.52
CA SER A 110 -5.59 20.97 38.83
C SER A 110 -6.03 21.16 37.38
N SER A 111 -6.60 22.33 37.07
CA SER A 111 -6.82 22.78 35.70
C SER A 111 -5.48 23.04 35.02
N SER A 112 -4.86 21.98 34.50
CA SER A 112 -3.65 22.06 33.70
C SER A 112 -3.97 22.70 32.36
N SER A 113 -3.88 24.03 32.30
CA SER A 113 -3.89 24.80 31.05
C SER A 113 -2.82 24.23 30.12
N ALA A 114 -3.22 23.41 29.15
CA ALA A 114 -2.31 22.79 28.22
C ALA A 114 -1.57 23.89 27.46
N GLY A 115 -0.24 23.95 27.62
CA GLY A 115 0.58 24.81 26.79
C GLY A 115 0.33 24.46 25.33
N LYS A 116 0.04 25.46 24.49
CA LYS A 116 -0.31 25.25 23.09
C LYS A 116 0.86 24.57 22.38
N VAL A 117 0.76 23.25 22.22
CA VAL A 117 1.75 22.44 21.50
C VAL A 117 1.66 22.81 20.02
N ASN A 118 2.67 23.55 19.56
CA ASN A 118 2.76 24.00 18.18
C ASN A 118 2.61 22.81 17.23
N GLY A 119 1.64 22.89 16.32
CA GLY A 119 1.34 21.86 15.32
C GLY A 119 0.04 21.07 15.55
N LEU A 120 -0.53 20.99 16.76
CA LEU A 120 -1.81 20.27 16.95
C LEU A 120 -3.02 21.12 16.51
N ALA A 121 -3.91 20.51 15.72
CA ALA A 121 -5.20 21.09 15.35
C ALA A 121 -6.32 20.60 16.30
N THR A 122 -7.33 21.44 16.51
CA THR A 122 -8.55 21.06 17.21
C THR A 122 -9.47 20.31 16.24
N PRO A 123 -10.00 19.13 16.58
CA PRO A 123 -11.05 18.47 15.79
C PRO A 123 -12.25 19.39 15.58
N CYS A 124 -12.73 19.46 14.34
CA CYS A 124 -13.83 20.33 13.92
C CYS A 124 -15.15 19.58 13.71
N LYS A 125 -15.13 18.23 13.73
CA LYS A 125 -16.29 17.37 13.46
C LYS A 125 -16.52 16.33 14.55
N THR A 126 -17.80 16.02 14.76
CA THR A 126 -18.32 15.05 15.73
C THR A 126 -19.56 14.35 15.16
N GLU A 127 -20.12 13.37 15.88
CA GLU A 127 -21.37 12.69 15.51
C GLU A 127 -22.61 13.61 15.41
N THR A 128 -22.56 14.82 16.01
CA THR A 128 -23.72 15.73 16.12
C THR A 128 -23.49 17.13 15.56
N GLU A 129 -22.23 17.54 15.38
CA GLU A 129 -21.84 18.86 14.90
C GLU A 129 -20.66 18.76 13.95
N ASP A 130 -20.72 19.49 12.83
CA ASP A 130 -19.62 19.65 11.88
C ASP A 130 -19.36 21.15 11.68
N ASN A 131 -18.20 21.61 12.14
CA ASN A 131 -17.74 22.99 12.10
C ASN A 131 -16.44 23.12 11.29
N CYS A 132 -16.12 22.17 10.40
CA CYS A 132 -14.90 22.20 9.62
C CYS A 132 -14.91 23.31 8.53
N GLU A 133 -13.75 23.94 8.33
CA GLU A 133 -13.52 24.91 7.25
C GLU A 133 -13.41 24.16 5.91
N TYR A 134 -14.56 23.85 5.31
CA TYR A 134 -14.67 23.22 3.98
C TYR A 134 -14.60 24.25 2.85
N GLY A 135 -14.17 23.78 1.67
CA GLY A 135 -14.25 24.49 0.40
C GLY A 135 -14.41 23.51 -0.78
N GLU A 136 -14.30 24.02 -2.00
CA GLU A 136 -14.39 23.22 -3.23
C GLU A 136 -13.23 23.56 -4.18
N LEU A 137 -12.78 22.55 -4.92
CA LEU A 137 -11.78 22.63 -5.98
C LEU A 137 -12.43 22.12 -7.27
N VAL A 138 -12.57 22.97 -8.28
CA VAL A 138 -12.96 22.54 -9.63
C VAL A 138 -11.68 22.24 -10.41
N ASP A 139 -11.54 21.02 -10.91
CA ASP A 139 -10.47 20.66 -11.83
C ASP A 139 -10.87 21.07 -13.26
N GLU A 140 -10.29 22.17 -13.76
CA GLU A 140 -10.56 22.71 -15.11
C GLU A 140 -10.19 21.73 -16.25
N ARG A 141 -9.50 20.61 -15.96
CA ARG A 141 -9.09 19.62 -16.95
C ARG A 141 -10.19 18.62 -17.33
N ASP A 142 -11.08 18.29 -16.40
CA ASP A 142 -12.19 17.33 -16.60
C ASP A 142 -13.57 17.85 -16.11
N GLY A 143 -13.60 18.97 -15.38
CA GLY A 143 -14.79 19.56 -14.79
C GLY A 143 -15.23 18.92 -13.47
N GLN A 144 -14.42 18.04 -12.87
CA GLN A 144 -14.73 17.40 -11.59
C GLN A 144 -14.54 18.38 -10.44
N THR A 145 -15.61 18.64 -9.69
CA THR A 145 -15.53 19.32 -8.39
C THR A 145 -15.14 18.31 -7.30
N TYR A 146 -14.14 18.66 -6.49
CA TYR A 146 -13.69 17.92 -5.31
C TYR A 146 -13.91 18.77 -4.06
N LYS A 147 -14.36 18.16 -2.96
CA LYS A 147 -14.40 18.83 -1.65
C LYS A 147 -12.98 19.01 -1.11
N THR A 148 -12.77 20.11 -0.41
CA THR A 148 -11.53 20.45 0.27
C THR A 148 -11.82 20.80 1.73
N VAL A 149 -10.82 20.64 2.60
CA VAL A 149 -10.93 20.95 4.03
C VAL A 149 -9.59 21.45 4.56
N LYS A 150 -9.64 22.46 5.43
CA LYS A 150 -8.46 23.00 6.09
C LYS A 150 -8.15 22.23 7.38
N ILE A 151 -6.92 21.77 7.53
CA ILE A 151 -6.45 21.01 8.70
C ILE A 151 -5.11 21.60 9.15
N GLY A 152 -5.12 22.21 10.34
CA GLY A 152 -4.03 23.09 10.77
C GLY A 152 -3.95 24.30 9.84
N ASP A 153 -2.74 24.56 9.33
CA ASP A 153 -2.46 25.71 8.45
C ASP A 153 -2.53 25.35 6.95
N LYS A 154 -2.77 24.08 6.58
CA LYS A 154 -2.83 23.59 5.18
C LYS A 154 -4.27 23.28 4.75
N VAL A 155 -4.58 23.47 3.46
CA VAL A 155 -5.84 23.03 2.86
C VAL A 155 -5.60 21.76 2.03
N TRP A 156 -6.40 20.73 2.29
CA TRP A 156 -6.30 19.40 1.71
C TRP A 156 -7.53 19.10 0.85
N MET A 157 -7.39 18.28 -0.19
CA MET A 157 -8.55 17.59 -0.75
C MET A 157 -9.13 16.62 0.29
N ALA A 158 -10.44 16.67 0.49
CA ALA A 158 -11.20 15.73 1.33
C ALA A 158 -11.57 14.43 0.56
N GLU A 159 -11.54 14.50 -0.77
CA GLU A 159 -11.74 13.39 -1.69
C GLU A 159 -10.41 13.01 -2.39
N ASN A 160 -10.29 11.78 -2.86
CA ASN A 160 -9.12 11.36 -3.66
C ASN A 160 -9.29 11.83 -5.11
N LEU A 161 -8.18 12.12 -5.80
CA LEU A 161 -8.20 12.57 -7.19
C LEU A 161 -8.74 11.46 -8.13
N ASN A 162 -9.63 11.83 -9.04
CA ASN A 162 -10.30 10.93 -10.00
C ASN A 162 -10.03 11.30 -11.47
N TYR A 163 -9.15 12.27 -11.72
CA TYR A 163 -8.74 12.73 -13.04
C TYR A 163 -8.23 11.57 -13.91
N ASP A 164 -8.80 11.42 -15.11
CA ASP A 164 -8.29 10.49 -16.12
C ASP A 164 -7.30 11.22 -17.05
N PRO A 165 -5.99 10.96 -16.96
CA PRO A 165 -5.02 11.59 -17.84
C PRO A 165 -4.92 10.90 -19.22
N GLY A 166 -5.77 9.89 -19.50
CA GLY A 166 -5.84 9.17 -20.76
C GLY A 166 -4.82 8.02 -20.89
N GLN A 167 -4.75 7.38 -22.06
CA GLN A 167 -3.72 6.36 -22.33
C GLN A 167 -2.39 6.98 -22.76
N GLY A 168 -1.29 6.45 -22.21
CA GLY A 168 0.06 7.01 -22.28
C GLY A 168 0.78 6.89 -23.63
N GLY A 169 0.16 7.41 -24.70
CA GLY A 169 0.74 7.49 -26.05
C GLY A 169 0.61 6.20 -26.88
N SER A 170 0.62 6.35 -28.20
CA SER A 170 0.48 5.25 -29.15
C SER A 170 1.79 4.48 -29.37
N GLY A 171 2.32 3.88 -28.30
CA GLY A 171 3.55 3.08 -28.29
C GLY A 171 3.35 1.71 -27.64
N SER A 172 4.32 0.80 -27.82
CA SER A 172 4.26 -0.57 -27.29
C SER A 172 4.55 -0.69 -25.77
N SER A 173 4.37 0.39 -25.02
CA SER A 173 4.46 0.46 -23.56
C SER A 173 3.12 0.07 -22.95
N ALA A 174 2.90 -1.24 -22.77
CA ALA A 174 1.65 -1.84 -22.29
C ALA A 174 1.40 -1.62 -20.77
N TYR A 175 1.42 -0.35 -20.35
CA TYR A 175 1.09 0.10 -19.00
C TYR A 175 0.12 1.28 -19.12
N ASP A 176 -1.17 0.99 -18.91
CA ASP A 176 -2.05 2.01 -18.33
C ASP A 176 -1.43 2.50 -17.00
N TRP A 177 -1.77 3.71 -16.58
CA TRP A 177 -1.01 4.43 -15.56
C TRP A 177 -1.91 5.10 -14.50
N SER A 178 -3.22 5.13 -14.74
CA SER A 178 -4.26 5.24 -13.72
C SER A 178 -5.32 4.14 -13.91
N TRP A 179 -5.99 3.71 -12.84
CA TRP A 179 -7.08 2.72 -12.87
C TRP A 179 -8.14 3.02 -11.83
N CYS A 180 -9.34 2.45 -12.04
CA CYS A 180 -10.29 2.20 -10.97
C CYS A 180 -9.92 0.88 -10.25
N TYR A 181 -10.24 0.75 -8.97
CA TYR A 181 -10.08 -0.54 -8.27
C TYR A 181 -10.98 -1.62 -8.91
N ASP A 182 -10.46 -2.83 -9.11
CA ASP A 182 -11.10 -3.93 -9.87
C ASP A 182 -11.51 -3.55 -11.31
N ASP A 183 -10.88 -2.52 -11.90
CA ASP A 183 -11.22 -1.95 -13.21
C ASP A 183 -12.69 -1.46 -13.35
N ASP A 184 -13.42 -1.29 -12.24
CA ASP A 184 -14.83 -0.90 -12.20
C ASP A 184 -15.00 0.64 -12.07
N PRO A 185 -15.62 1.35 -13.03
CA PRO A 185 -15.86 2.79 -12.96
C PRO A 185 -16.60 3.28 -11.70
N SER A 186 -17.42 2.44 -11.07
CA SER A 186 -18.09 2.77 -9.80
C SER A 186 -17.11 2.84 -8.62
N ASN A 187 -16.02 2.07 -8.66
CA ASN A 187 -14.94 2.18 -7.68
C ASN A 187 -14.12 3.47 -7.88
N CYS A 188 -13.94 3.97 -9.12
CA CYS A 188 -13.39 5.31 -9.35
C CYS A 188 -14.25 6.40 -8.68
N ALA A 189 -15.57 6.36 -8.91
CA ALA A 189 -16.51 7.32 -8.31
C ALA A 189 -16.59 7.23 -6.77
N LYS A 190 -16.18 6.10 -6.18
CA LYS A 190 -16.16 5.88 -4.71
C LYS A 190 -14.82 6.22 -4.07
N TYR A 191 -13.70 5.83 -4.67
CA TYR A 191 -12.37 5.84 -4.04
C TYR A 191 -11.38 6.81 -4.69
N GLY A 192 -11.77 7.48 -5.79
CA GLY A 192 -10.82 8.08 -6.73
C GLY A 192 -10.06 7.00 -7.52
N ARG A 193 -9.04 7.42 -8.26
CA ARG A 193 -8.18 6.53 -9.05
C ARG A 193 -6.95 6.08 -8.28
N LEU A 194 -6.44 4.92 -8.67
CA LEU A 194 -5.12 4.42 -8.33
C LEU A 194 -4.16 4.80 -9.46
N TYR A 195 -3.07 5.48 -9.14
CA TYR A 195 -2.05 5.95 -10.08
C TYR A 195 -0.72 5.25 -9.80
N THR A 196 0.08 4.98 -10.84
CA THR A 196 1.51 4.66 -10.61
C THR A 196 2.23 5.86 -9.99
N TRP A 197 3.40 5.70 -9.37
CA TRP A 197 4.10 6.88 -8.84
C TRP A 197 4.54 7.84 -9.96
N ALA A 198 4.95 7.29 -11.11
CA ALA A 198 5.24 8.06 -12.33
C ALA A 198 4.03 8.91 -12.78
N ALA A 199 2.83 8.35 -12.66
CA ALA A 199 1.57 9.03 -12.94
C ALA A 199 1.22 10.09 -11.89
N ALA A 200 1.41 9.80 -10.59
CA ALA A 200 1.20 10.76 -9.51
C ALA A 200 2.12 11.99 -9.65
N MET A 201 3.35 11.77 -10.10
CA MET A 201 4.33 12.82 -10.44
C MET A 201 4.07 13.48 -11.82
N ASP A 202 3.04 13.08 -12.56
CA ASP A 202 2.68 13.54 -13.91
C ASP A 202 3.83 13.52 -14.93
N SER A 203 4.78 12.59 -14.77
CA SER A 203 6.08 12.58 -15.48
C SER A 203 6.93 13.87 -15.36
N ALA A 204 6.50 14.83 -14.52
CA ALA A 204 7.12 16.14 -14.23
C ALA A 204 7.81 16.78 -15.45
N THR A 205 7.10 16.85 -16.57
CA THR A 205 7.51 17.42 -17.87
C THR A 205 8.52 16.63 -18.73
N THR A 206 8.95 15.39 -18.39
CA THR A 206 9.15 14.27 -19.36
C THR A 206 9.76 12.96 -18.81
N TYR A 207 10.48 12.93 -17.68
CA TYR A 207 11.44 11.83 -17.41
C TYR A 207 11.49 11.22 -15.98
N CYS A 208 10.52 11.46 -15.09
CA CYS A 208 10.44 10.72 -13.81
C CYS A 208 9.61 9.42 -13.91
N GLY A 209 9.86 8.46 -13.00
CA GLY A 209 9.13 7.20 -12.89
C GLY A 209 10.01 5.94 -12.82
N PHE A 210 9.39 4.76 -12.74
CA PHE A 210 10.08 3.48 -12.54
C PHE A 210 11.23 3.26 -13.53
N GLY A 211 12.44 3.04 -12.99
CA GLY A 211 13.68 2.89 -13.75
C GLY A 211 14.28 4.20 -14.28
N LYS A 212 13.83 5.37 -13.80
CA LYS A 212 14.31 6.72 -14.16
C LYS A 212 14.58 7.57 -12.92
N SER A 213 15.53 8.50 -13.04
CA SER A 213 15.89 9.40 -11.94
C SER A 213 14.99 10.63 -11.92
N CYS A 214 14.46 10.97 -10.75
CA CYS A 214 13.65 12.16 -10.57
C CYS A 214 14.52 13.37 -10.19
N THR A 215 14.34 14.49 -10.88
CA THR A 215 15.01 15.77 -10.56
C THR A 215 13.98 16.90 -10.49
N ALA A 216 12.89 16.64 -9.77
CA ALA A 216 11.80 17.60 -9.60
C ALA A 216 12.15 18.67 -8.56
N THR A 217 11.68 19.89 -8.78
CA THR A 217 11.71 20.96 -7.77
C THR A 217 10.47 20.83 -6.88
N HIS A 218 10.64 20.84 -5.56
CA HIS A 218 9.53 20.78 -4.60
C HIS A 218 9.01 22.19 -4.26
N PRO A 219 7.70 22.37 -4.00
CA PRO A 219 6.64 21.35 -4.06
C PRO A 219 6.36 20.91 -5.51
N VAL A 220 6.06 19.63 -5.69
CA VAL A 220 5.83 19.04 -7.02
C VAL A 220 4.33 19.04 -7.31
N GLN A 221 3.89 19.85 -8.27
CA GLN A 221 2.47 19.87 -8.69
C GLN A 221 1.99 18.44 -9.01
N GLY A 222 2.75 17.74 -9.85
CA GLY A 222 2.40 16.39 -10.30
C GLY A 222 1.02 16.40 -10.97
N ILE A 223 0.25 15.33 -10.77
CA ILE A 223 -1.07 15.17 -11.40
C ILE A 223 -2.16 16.04 -10.75
N CYS A 224 -1.83 16.84 -9.74
CA CYS A 224 -2.75 17.77 -9.10
C CYS A 224 -3.11 18.96 -10.03
N PRO A 225 -4.29 19.58 -9.84
CA PRO A 225 -4.64 20.82 -10.55
C PRO A 225 -3.67 21.96 -10.21
N SER A 226 -3.59 22.97 -11.08
CA SER A 226 -2.76 24.16 -10.85
C SER A 226 -3.10 24.86 -9.53
N GLY A 227 -2.10 25.24 -8.74
CA GLY A 227 -2.29 25.78 -7.39
C GLY A 227 -2.38 24.69 -6.29
N TRP A 228 -2.14 23.43 -6.63
CA TRP A 228 -2.13 22.28 -5.74
C TRP A 228 -0.96 21.33 -6.08
N HIS A 229 -0.41 20.66 -5.06
CA HIS A 229 0.72 19.74 -5.22
C HIS A 229 0.48 18.36 -4.62
N LEU A 230 1.26 17.39 -5.10
CA LEU A 230 1.36 16.06 -4.52
C LEU A 230 2.17 16.14 -3.20
N PRO A 231 1.58 15.78 -2.04
CA PRO A 231 2.18 16.06 -0.73
C PRO A 231 3.56 15.41 -0.55
N ASP A 232 4.52 16.14 0.00
CA ASP A 232 5.83 15.59 0.36
C ASP A 232 5.79 14.89 1.74
N THR A 233 6.95 14.45 2.25
CA THR A 233 7.01 13.81 3.59
C THR A 233 6.83 14.79 4.75
N THR A 234 7.03 16.09 4.51
CA THR A 234 6.77 17.19 5.43
C THR A 234 5.27 17.45 5.54
N ASP A 235 4.56 17.56 4.41
CA ASP A 235 3.10 17.74 4.37
C ASP A 235 2.38 16.62 5.13
N TRP A 236 2.80 15.37 4.88
CA TRP A 236 2.26 14.21 5.58
C TRP A 236 2.63 14.19 7.07
N HIS A 237 3.80 14.71 7.46
CA HIS A 237 4.18 14.85 8.87
C HIS A 237 3.32 15.91 9.57
N ASP A 238 3.14 17.07 8.96
CA ASP A 238 2.31 18.16 9.48
C ASP A 238 0.86 17.69 9.68
N LEU A 239 0.28 16.96 8.73
CA LEU A 239 -1.06 16.38 8.87
C LEU A 239 -1.14 15.37 10.03
N ILE A 240 -0.14 14.50 10.16
CA ILE A 240 -0.07 13.54 11.27
C ILE A 240 0.00 14.28 12.62
N VAL A 241 0.84 15.32 12.73
CA VAL A 241 0.99 16.11 13.97
C VAL A 241 -0.30 16.88 14.28
N ALA A 242 -0.91 17.53 13.29
CA ALA A 242 -2.20 18.22 13.39
C ALA A 242 -3.30 17.28 13.90
N ALA A 243 -3.36 16.05 13.36
CA ALA A 243 -4.31 15.04 13.79
C ALA A 243 -3.93 14.33 15.12
N GLY A 244 -2.90 14.79 15.85
CA GLY A 244 -2.54 14.28 17.17
C GLY A 244 -1.56 13.09 17.16
N GLY A 245 -0.68 13.04 16.17
CA GLY A 245 0.47 12.15 16.12
C GLY A 245 0.20 10.75 15.55
N GLN A 246 1.29 10.11 15.13
CA GLN A 246 1.38 8.82 14.42
C GLN A 246 0.44 7.72 14.99
N TYR A 247 0.27 7.67 16.31
CA TYR A 247 -0.51 6.64 17.00
C TYR A 247 -2.01 6.96 17.18
N SER A 248 -2.49 8.15 16.80
CA SER A 248 -3.92 8.50 16.91
C SER A 248 -4.52 9.22 15.70
N ALA A 249 -3.68 9.74 14.81
CA ALA A 249 -4.10 10.47 13.61
C ALA A 249 -4.98 9.62 12.68
N GLY A 250 -4.65 8.35 12.46
CA GLY A 250 -5.39 7.47 11.56
C GLY A 250 -6.85 7.30 11.97
N ALA A 251 -7.15 7.13 13.26
CA ALA A 251 -8.53 7.05 13.74
C ALA A 251 -9.36 8.33 13.49
N LYS A 252 -8.72 9.49 13.31
CA LYS A 252 -9.40 10.78 13.10
C LYS A 252 -9.42 11.21 11.62
N LEU A 253 -8.52 10.67 10.80
CA LEU A 253 -8.40 10.96 9.37
C LEU A 253 -9.18 9.95 8.51
N LYS A 254 -9.35 8.71 8.97
CA LYS A 254 -10.21 7.71 8.32
C LYS A 254 -11.68 8.16 8.30
N SER A 255 -12.35 7.87 7.18
CA SER A 255 -13.80 8.03 7.01
C SER A 255 -14.61 7.24 8.05
N THR A 256 -15.82 7.73 8.35
CA THR A 256 -16.80 7.08 9.26
C THR A 256 -17.45 5.81 8.69
N SER A 257 -17.15 5.45 7.45
CA SER A 257 -17.64 4.24 6.81
C SER A 257 -16.69 3.75 5.71
N GLY A 258 -16.91 2.51 5.27
CA GLY A 258 -16.21 1.90 4.14
C GLY A 258 -15.01 1.03 4.51
N TRP A 259 -14.58 1.01 5.78
CA TRP A 259 -13.50 0.15 6.25
C TRP A 259 -13.98 -1.26 6.60
N GLU A 260 -13.09 -2.25 6.48
CA GLU A 260 -13.31 -3.63 6.90
C GLU A 260 -13.17 -3.78 8.42
N ASN A 261 -13.97 -4.68 9.00
CA ASN A 261 -13.82 -5.02 10.42
C ASN A 261 -12.53 -5.82 10.68
N ASP A 262 -11.99 -5.69 11.90
CA ASP A 262 -10.73 -6.34 12.28
C ASP A 262 -10.87 -7.83 12.63
N GLY A 263 -12.10 -8.35 12.60
CA GLY A 263 -12.46 -9.70 13.04
C GLY A 263 -12.60 -9.87 14.56
N TRP A 264 -12.27 -8.85 15.36
CA TRP A 264 -12.26 -8.88 16.83
C TRP A 264 -13.29 -7.97 17.49
N GLY A 265 -13.95 -7.10 16.72
CA GLY A 265 -15.11 -6.32 17.14
C GLY A 265 -15.03 -4.84 16.80
N ASN A 266 -13.92 -4.37 16.23
CA ASN A 266 -13.82 -3.04 15.66
C ASN A 266 -14.28 -3.08 14.20
N ASP A 267 -15.07 -2.11 13.77
CA ASP A 267 -15.54 -1.98 12.38
C ASP A 267 -14.47 -1.40 11.43
N GLY A 268 -13.32 -1.00 11.97
CA GLY A 268 -12.17 -0.48 11.23
C GLY A 268 -12.28 0.98 10.80
N ASN A 269 -13.43 1.63 11.01
CA ASN A 269 -13.68 3.00 10.56
C ASN A 269 -12.90 4.04 11.40
N GLY A 270 -12.94 5.30 10.97
CA GLY A 270 -12.52 6.44 11.76
C GLY A 270 -13.69 7.29 12.23
N THR A 271 -13.38 8.39 12.92
CA THR A 271 -14.38 9.37 13.38
C THR A 271 -14.43 10.62 12.47
N ASP A 272 -13.66 10.65 11.37
CA ASP A 272 -13.54 11.79 10.45
C ASP A 272 -13.41 13.18 11.13
N ALA A 273 -12.70 13.25 12.26
CA ALA A 273 -12.77 14.39 13.18
C ALA A 273 -12.26 15.75 12.61
N PHE A 274 -11.68 15.71 11.41
CA PHE A 274 -11.15 16.84 10.65
C PHE A 274 -11.76 16.98 9.24
N GLY A 275 -12.82 16.23 8.92
CA GLY A 275 -13.45 16.24 7.59
C GLY A 275 -12.56 15.68 6.46
N PHE A 276 -11.45 15.01 6.79
CA PHE A 276 -10.48 14.49 5.82
C PHE A 276 -11.03 13.30 5.03
N SER A 277 -11.93 12.49 5.59
CA SER A 277 -12.67 11.44 4.88
C SER A 277 -11.78 10.47 4.06
N ALA A 278 -10.66 10.01 4.62
CA ALA A 278 -9.82 9.04 3.95
C ALA A 278 -10.53 7.68 3.84
N LEU A 279 -10.87 7.31 2.60
CA LEU A 279 -11.49 6.04 2.24
C LEU A 279 -10.42 4.97 1.91
N PRO A 280 -10.69 3.69 2.20
CA PRO A 280 -9.76 2.59 1.96
C PRO A 280 -9.80 2.12 0.50
N SER A 281 -9.11 2.86 -0.37
CA SER A 281 -8.99 2.61 -1.80
C SER A 281 -8.24 1.32 -2.16
N GLY A 282 -7.62 0.63 -1.19
CA GLY A 282 -6.75 -0.50 -1.45
C GLY A 282 -5.50 -0.09 -2.24
N TYR A 283 -5.06 -0.97 -3.13
CA TYR A 283 -4.02 -0.70 -4.12
C TYR A 283 -4.05 -1.68 -5.29
N ARG A 284 -3.30 -1.36 -6.34
CA ARG A 284 -2.99 -2.23 -7.48
C ARG A 284 -1.53 -2.63 -7.45
N SER A 285 -1.20 -3.88 -7.74
CA SER A 285 0.19 -4.33 -7.88
C SER A 285 0.71 -4.15 -9.30
N ARG A 286 2.03 -4.20 -9.46
CA ARG A 286 2.70 -4.28 -10.77
C ARG A 286 2.15 -5.42 -11.66
N GLY A 287 1.74 -6.53 -11.05
CA GLY A 287 1.21 -7.70 -11.77
C GLY A 287 -0.16 -7.47 -12.42
N GLY A 288 -0.90 -6.46 -11.97
CA GLY A 288 -2.28 -6.19 -12.39
C GLY A 288 -3.30 -6.43 -11.28
N ASP A 289 -2.99 -7.33 -10.33
CA ASP A 289 -3.89 -7.70 -9.24
C ASP A 289 -4.19 -6.53 -8.29
N TYR A 290 -5.45 -6.40 -7.92
CA TYR A 290 -5.96 -5.45 -6.93
C TYR A 290 -6.05 -6.06 -5.54
N TYR A 291 -5.75 -5.27 -4.51
CA TYR A 291 -5.65 -5.75 -3.12
C TYR A 291 -6.20 -4.76 -2.09
N THR A 292 -6.89 -5.30 -1.09
CA THR A 292 -7.18 -4.65 0.21
C THR A 292 -7.97 -3.33 0.16
N ALA A 293 -8.84 -3.12 -0.83
CA ALA A 293 -9.93 -2.15 -0.66
C ALA A 293 -10.74 -2.50 0.60
N GLY A 294 -11.18 -1.50 1.36
CA GLY A 294 -11.75 -1.70 2.70
C GLY A 294 -10.71 -1.85 3.81
N GLY A 295 -9.60 -2.56 3.58
CA GLY A 295 -8.55 -2.77 4.58
C GLY A 295 -7.51 -1.65 4.69
N TYR A 296 -7.14 -1.01 3.58
CA TYR A 296 -6.03 -0.05 3.49
C TYR A 296 -6.41 1.19 2.68
N ALA A 297 -5.94 2.37 3.13
CA ALA A 297 -5.80 3.56 2.28
C ALA A 297 -4.31 3.84 2.11
N ASN A 298 -3.86 3.83 0.86
CA ASN A 298 -2.49 4.10 0.47
C ASN A 298 -2.50 5.33 -0.45
N ILE A 299 -1.76 6.38 -0.11
CA ILE A 299 -1.75 7.64 -0.85
C ILE A 299 -0.31 8.05 -1.14
N TRP A 300 0.01 8.37 -2.39
CA TRP A 300 1.37 8.72 -2.80
C TRP A 300 1.90 10.00 -2.12
N SER A 301 3.23 10.04 -1.96
CA SER A 301 3.99 11.25 -1.69
C SER A 301 4.87 11.61 -2.89
N SER A 302 5.19 12.90 -3.07
CA SER A 302 6.12 13.36 -4.11
C SER A 302 7.60 13.04 -3.84
N PHE A 303 7.94 12.49 -2.67
CA PHE A 303 9.32 12.24 -2.26
C PHE A 303 9.81 10.82 -2.61
N GLU A 304 10.95 10.75 -3.31
CA GLU A 304 11.65 9.53 -3.71
C GLU A 304 12.58 9.02 -2.58
N TYR A 305 12.67 7.69 -2.36
CA TYR A 305 13.54 7.09 -1.34
C TYR A 305 14.73 6.33 -1.93
N ILE A 306 14.49 5.51 -2.97
CA ILE A 306 15.54 4.90 -3.80
C ILE A 306 15.18 5.18 -5.24
N THR A 307 16.10 5.85 -5.93
CA THR A 307 15.83 6.49 -7.21
C THR A 307 15.37 5.55 -8.31
N GLY A 308 14.20 5.86 -8.88
CA GLY A 308 13.53 5.06 -9.92
C GLY A 308 13.12 3.65 -9.49
N LEU A 309 12.86 3.43 -8.19
CA LEU A 309 12.46 2.14 -7.63
C LEU A 309 11.45 2.26 -6.49
N VAL A 310 11.66 3.17 -5.54
CA VAL A 310 10.92 3.23 -4.27
C VAL A 310 10.65 4.68 -3.86
N ALA A 311 9.37 5.02 -3.70
CA ALA A 311 8.90 6.32 -3.22
C ALA A 311 8.17 6.21 -1.86
N TYR A 312 7.89 7.35 -1.23
CA TYR A 312 7.11 7.41 0.01
C TYR A 312 5.60 7.45 -0.24
N GLN A 313 4.84 6.96 0.74
CA GLN A 313 3.38 7.00 0.77
C GLN A 313 2.85 7.17 2.21
N MET A 314 1.65 7.77 2.33
CA MET A 314 0.81 7.69 3.52
C MET A 314 0.06 6.36 3.54
N ILE A 315 0.03 5.70 4.70
CA ILE A 315 -0.69 4.43 4.93
C ILE A 315 -1.62 4.57 6.14
N LEU A 316 -2.91 4.36 5.93
CA LEU A 316 -3.92 4.12 6.96
C LEU A 316 -4.46 2.68 6.84
N ARG A 317 -4.82 2.05 7.95
CA ARG A 317 -5.30 0.66 8.00
C ARG A 317 -6.58 0.52 8.83
N SER A 318 -7.43 -0.47 8.51
CA SER A 318 -8.61 -0.81 9.32
C SER A 318 -8.22 -1.22 10.75
N THR A 319 -7.23 -2.10 10.87
CA THR A 319 -6.85 -2.82 12.11
C THR A 319 -6.20 -1.98 13.21
N ASN A 320 -6.06 -0.66 13.06
CA ASN A 320 -5.48 0.21 14.08
C ASN A 320 -5.85 1.70 13.87
N ALA A 321 -5.43 2.53 14.83
CA ALA A 321 -5.65 3.98 14.86
C ALA A 321 -4.52 4.79 14.19
N TYR A 322 -3.57 4.14 13.52
CA TYR A 322 -2.28 4.74 13.18
C TYR A 322 -2.29 5.38 11.78
N ALA A 323 -1.45 6.39 11.61
CA ALA A 323 -1.12 6.99 10.32
C ALA A 323 0.39 6.97 10.14
N TYR A 324 0.86 6.47 9.00
CA TYR A 324 2.27 6.20 8.76
C TYR A 324 2.74 6.77 7.42
N VAL A 325 3.92 7.37 7.41
CA VAL A 325 4.70 7.58 6.20
C VAL A 325 5.72 6.44 6.11
N ASP A 326 5.61 5.60 5.08
CA ASP A 326 6.56 4.51 4.78
C ASP A 326 6.73 4.41 3.26
N ARG A 327 7.52 3.43 2.82
CA ARG A 327 8.03 3.33 1.45
C ARG A 327 7.36 2.21 0.67
N SER A 328 7.26 2.35 -0.65
CA SER A 328 6.79 1.29 -1.53
C SER A 328 7.31 1.46 -2.96
N ASN A 329 7.19 0.41 -3.76
CA ASN A 329 7.70 0.38 -5.12
C ASN A 329 6.87 1.29 -6.04
N GLU A 330 7.55 2.06 -6.88
CA GLU A 330 6.94 3.05 -7.78
C GLU A 330 6.02 2.46 -8.86
N ASP A 331 6.11 1.14 -9.08
CA ASP A 331 5.33 0.35 -10.04
C ASP A 331 4.00 -0.20 -9.49
N TYR A 332 3.59 0.23 -8.29
CA TYR A 332 2.28 -0.04 -7.69
C TYR A 332 1.30 1.11 -7.98
N GLY A 333 -0.01 0.82 -7.90
CA GLY A 333 -1.08 1.81 -8.03
C GLY A 333 -1.65 2.22 -6.68
N TYR A 334 -1.48 3.50 -6.29
CA TYR A 334 -2.02 4.08 -5.05
C TYR A 334 -2.82 5.37 -5.33
N ALA A 335 -3.63 5.80 -4.37
CA ALA A 335 -4.43 7.02 -4.54
C ALA A 335 -3.55 8.29 -4.58
N VAL A 336 -4.07 9.35 -5.18
CA VAL A 336 -3.53 10.71 -5.09
C VAL A 336 -4.53 11.60 -4.35
N ARG A 337 -4.02 12.54 -3.56
CA ARG A 337 -4.78 13.53 -2.82
C ARG A 337 -3.89 14.75 -2.59
N CYS A 338 -4.35 15.91 -3.03
CA CYS A 338 -3.49 17.09 -3.16
C CYS A 338 -3.61 18.06 -1.97
N VAL A 339 -2.59 18.87 -1.78
CA VAL A 339 -2.55 20.02 -0.85
C VAL A 339 -2.50 21.31 -1.65
N LYS A 340 -3.19 22.36 -1.20
CA LYS A 340 -3.16 23.68 -1.85
C LYS A 340 -1.79 24.33 -1.64
N ASP A 341 -1.26 24.97 -2.67
CA ASP A 341 -0.08 25.82 -2.56
C ASP A 341 -0.29 26.99 -1.57
N SER A 342 0.79 27.34 -0.88
CA SER A 342 0.89 28.56 -0.08
C SER A 342 0.90 29.80 -0.97
N ASP A 343 0.11 30.81 -0.60
CA ASP A 343 0.07 32.12 -1.27
C ASP A 343 1.26 33.03 -0.85
#